data_AF-A0A1I6G7U5-F1
#
_entry.id   AF-A0A1I6G7U5-F1
#
_cell.length_a   1.000
_cell.length_b   1.000
_cell.length_c   1.000
_cell.angle_alpha   90.00
_cell.angle_beta   90.00
_cell.angle_gamma   90.00
#
_symmetry.space_group_name_H-M   'P 1'
#
loop_
_entity.id
_entity.type
_entity.pdbx_description
1 polymer ?
#
loop_
_entity_poly.entity_id
_entity_poly.type
_entity_poly.pdbx_seq_one_letter_code
_entity_poly.pdbx_strand_id
1 'polypeptide(L)'
;MPLHQSITPAPQVRAHIWRVTETEADLARGIELRLPCQERLNGMKSGIHRRGFLSIRHLLAVEGYTDQDLYYDSQGKPHLQDGTNISITHSFEFAGVIFSGKQEVGIDIEKQRDKILRIAHKFTPLNEYRSLANDEALIRKLTMVWTAKESIYKVMSQPGLSFLEHIRIADFSMDDPQSTGKATFGANTRGFTTRFLEFEGYTCGYALAD
;
A
#
# COMPACT_ATOMS: atom_id res chain seq x y z
N MET A 1 4.09 -10.55 -19.55
CA MET A 1 3.14 -9.45 -19.27
C MET A 1 3.50 -8.88 -17.90
N PRO A 2 3.62 -7.56 -17.78
CA PRO A 2 4.13 -6.92 -16.57
C PRO A 2 3.07 -6.61 -15.50
N LEU A 3 1.79 -6.56 -15.87
CA LEU A 3 0.68 -6.68 -14.92
C LEU A 3 0.75 -8.07 -14.27
N HIS A 4 1.10 -8.11 -12.99
CA HIS A 4 1.30 -9.34 -12.24
C HIS A 4 -0.03 -9.94 -11.82
N GLN A 5 -0.90 -9.12 -11.21
CA GLN A 5 -2.18 -9.58 -10.69
C GLN A 5 -3.21 -8.46 -10.64
N SER A 6 -4.48 -8.81 -10.81
CA SER A 6 -5.63 -7.96 -10.51
C SER A 6 -6.55 -8.67 -9.53
N ILE A 7 -7.10 -7.93 -8.57
CA ILE A 7 -7.88 -8.45 -7.45
C ILE A 7 -9.15 -7.60 -7.32
N THR A 8 -10.25 -8.23 -6.91
CA THR A 8 -11.50 -7.54 -6.56
C THR A 8 -11.83 -7.82 -5.09
N PRO A 9 -11.28 -7.03 -4.15
CA PRO A 9 -11.53 -7.22 -2.72
C PRO A 9 -13.01 -7.11 -2.33
N ALA A 10 -13.73 -6.17 -2.92
CA ALA A 10 -15.12 -5.92 -2.60
C ALA A 10 -15.83 -5.39 -3.85
N PRO A 11 -17.18 -5.33 -3.85
CA PRO A 11 -17.90 -4.67 -4.93
C PRO A 11 -17.35 -3.25 -5.14
N GLN A 12 -17.05 -2.90 -6.39
CA GLN A 12 -16.47 -1.60 -6.79
C GLN A 12 -15.07 -1.30 -6.24
N VAL A 13 -14.35 -2.31 -5.71
CA VAL A 13 -12.95 -2.17 -5.31
C VAL A 13 -12.09 -3.02 -6.22
N ARG A 14 -11.11 -2.41 -6.88
CA ARG A 14 -10.13 -3.09 -7.75
C ARG A 14 -8.72 -2.77 -7.31
N ALA A 15 -7.88 -3.79 -7.20
CA ALA A 15 -6.46 -3.62 -6.92
C ALA A 15 -5.63 -4.26 -8.02
N HIS A 16 -4.56 -3.59 -8.44
CA HIS A 16 -3.67 -4.05 -9.50
C HIS A 16 -2.23 -4.01 -9.01
N ILE A 17 -1.48 -5.06 -9.31
CA ILE A 17 -0.08 -5.22 -8.91
C ILE A 17 0.74 -5.38 -10.18
N TRP A 18 1.82 -4.61 -10.28
CA TRP A 18 2.77 -4.61 -11.38
C TRP A 18 4.12 -5.14 -10.92
N ARG A 19 4.71 -6.03 -11.71
CA ARG A 19 6.10 -6.45 -11.52
C ARG A 19 7.00 -5.58 -12.39
N VAL A 20 7.81 -4.75 -11.75
CA VAL A 20 8.69 -3.76 -12.34
C VAL A 20 9.95 -4.46 -12.89
N THR A 21 9.90 -4.91 -14.14
CA THR A 21 11.00 -5.62 -14.82
C THR A 21 11.66 -4.81 -15.93
N GLU A 22 10.93 -3.83 -16.46
CA GLU A 22 11.28 -3.02 -17.61
C GLU A 22 12.23 -1.89 -17.25
N THR A 23 13.00 -1.40 -18.22
CA THR A 23 13.86 -0.23 -17.99
C THR A 23 13.03 1.04 -17.77
N GLU A 24 13.63 2.08 -17.20
CA GLU A 24 12.96 3.37 -17.06
C GLU A 24 12.51 3.93 -18.41
N ALA A 25 13.34 3.80 -19.45
CA ALA A 25 13.02 4.27 -20.80
C ALA A 25 11.83 3.53 -21.40
N ASP A 26 11.73 2.21 -21.16
CA ASP A 26 10.57 1.43 -21.59
C ASP A 26 9.31 1.85 -20.85
N LEU A 27 9.40 2.05 -19.53
CA LEU A 27 8.26 2.48 -18.72
C LEU A 27 7.80 3.88 -19.08
N ALA A 28 8.70 4.80 -19.44
CA ALA A 28 8.36 6.17 -19.80
C ALA A 28 7.70 6.28 -21.18
N ARG A 29 7.82 5.27 -22.04
CA ARG A 29 7.32 5.30 -23.41
C ARG A 29 5.80 5.44 -23.42
N GLY A 30 5.30 6.47 -24.10
CA GLY A 30 3.86 6.73 -24.23
C GLY A 30 3.19 7.30 -22.98
N ILE A 31 3.95 7.64 -21.94
CA ILE A 31 3.42 8.38 -20.79
C ILE A 31 3.63 9.87 -21.01
N GLU A 32 2.54 10.63 -20.95
CA GLU A 32 2.57 12.08 -20.85
C GLU A 32 2.41 12.47 -19.38
N LEU A 33 3.46 13.05 -18.78
CA LEU A 33 3.44 13.52 -17.39
C LEU A 33 3.14 15.01 -17.34
N ARG A 34 2.38 15.44 -16.33
CA ARG A 34 2.29 16.88 -16.02
C ARG A 34 3.64 17.40 -15.52
N LEU A 35 3.86 18.69 -15.67
CA LEU A 35 5.08 19.36 -15.20
C LEU A 35 5.43 19.01 -13.74
N PRO A 36 4.51 19.07 -12.75
CA PRO A 36 4.85 18.72 -11.37
C PRO A 36 5.26 17.24 -11.22
N CYS A 37 4.67 16.34 -11.99
CA CYS A 37 5.01 14.92 -11.98
C CYS A 37 6.36 14.65 -12.66
N GLN A 38 6.66 15.37 -13.74
CA GLN A 38 7.97 15.33 -14.40
C GLN A 38 9.08 15.87 -13.50
N GLU A 39 8.85 17.00 -12.82
CA GLU A 39 9.79 17.57 -11.85
C GLU A 39 10.03 16.61 -10.68
N ARG A 40 8.96 16.03 -10.15
CA ARG A 40 9.05 15.00 -9.11
C ARG A 40 9.88 13.80 -9.58
N LEU A 41 9.64 13.30 -10.79
CA LEU A 41 10.45 12.21 -11.36
C LEU A 41 11.92 12.63 -11.46
N ASN A 42 12.22 13.82 -12.00
CA ASN A 42 13.58 14.34 -12.15
C ASN A 42 14.32 14.46 -10.81
N GLY A 43 13.61 14.80 -9.73
CA GLY A 43 14.16 14.88 -8.37
C GLY A 43 14.49 13.52 -7.73
N MET A 44 13.96 12.40 -8.25
CA MET A 44 14.22 11.07 -7.69
C MET A 44 15.60 10.55 -8.10
N LYS A 45 16.45 10.25 -7.11
CA LYS A 45 17.79 9.70 -7.32
C LYS A 45 17.81 8.17 -7.49
N SER A 46 16.85 7.47 -6.88
CA SER A 46 16.80 6.00 -6.91
C SER A 46 16.13 5.51 -8.19
N GLY A 47 16.87 4.75 -9.02
CA GLY A 47 16.31 4.13 -10.23
C GLY A 47 15.12 3.20 -9.94
N ILE A 48 15.12 2.52 -8.79
CA ILE A 48 13.98 1.69 -8.35
C ILE A 48 12.75 2.56 -8.12
N HIS A 49 12.88 3.69 -7.43
CA HIS A 49 11.75 4.58 -7.18
C HIS A 49 11.24 5.25 -8.47
N ARG A 50 12.14 5.61 -9.39
CA ARG A 50 11.78 6.15 -10.71
C ARG A 50 10.95 5.16 -11.51
N ARG A 51 11.41 3.91 -11.59
CA ARG A 51 10.68 2.82 -12.27
C ARG A 51 9.36 2.52 -11.58
N GLY A 52 9.33 2.46 -10.25
CA GLY A 52 8.08 2.31 -9.49
C GLY A 52 7.08 3.42 -9.80
N PHE A 53 7.54 4.68 -9.81
CA PHE A 53 6.72 5.85 -10.13
C PHE A 53 6.10 5.76 -11.53
N LEU A 54 6.86 5.34 -12.55
CA LEU A 54 6.32 5.16 -13.91
C LEU A 54 5.40 3.95 -14.00
N SER A 55 5.69 2.87 -13.28
CA SER A 55 4.83 1.67 -13.24
C SER A 55 3.43 1.97 -12.70
N ILE A 56 3.30 2.93 -11.78
CA ILE A 56 1.99 3.42 -11.32
C ILE A 56 1.17 3.99 -12.48
N ARG A 57 1.76 4.65 -13.47
CA ARG A 57 1.01 5.22 -14.60
C ARG A 57 0.47 4.13 -15.52
N HIS A 58 1.22 3.05 -15.69
CA HIS A 58 0.70 1.86 -16.38
C HIS A 58 -0.46 1.24 -15.62
N LEU A 59 -0.40 1.18 -14.29
CA LEU A 59 -1.51 0.71 -13.45
C LEU A 59 -2.73 1.63 -13.50
N LEU A 60 -2.55 2.96 -13.59
CA LEU A 60 -3.63 3.92 -13.83
C LEU A 60 -4.31 3.65 -15.20
N ALA A 61 -3.51 3.43 -16.24
CA ALA A 61 -4.01 3.20 -17.60
C ALA A 61 -4.86 1.91 -17.71
N VAL A 62 -4.62 0.90 -16.86
CA VAL A 62 -5.46 -0.31 -16.78
C VAL A 62 -6.91 0.04 -16.44
N GLU A 63 -7.14 1.06 -15.61
CA GLU A 63 -8.48 1.56 -15.26
C GLU A 63 -8.93 2.72 -16.16
N GLY A 64 -8.18 3.03 -17.22
CA GLY A 64 -8.50 4.13 -18.14
C GLY A 64 -8.09 5.52 -17.64
N TYR A 65 -7.33 5.61 -16.54
CA TYR A 65 -6.80 6.86 -16.02
C TYR A 65 -5.44 7.22 -16.62
N THR A 66 -5.13 8.50 -16.61
CA THR A 66 -3.86 9.08 -17.03
C THR A 66 -3.21 9.85 -15.88
N ASP A 67 -1.97 10.34 -16.07
CA ASP A 67 -1.33 11.22 -15.07
C ASP A 67 -2.09 12.54 -14.84
N GLN A 68 -2.93 12.94 -15.81
CA GLN A 68 -3.76 14.15 -15.70
C GLN A 68 -4.79 14.01 -14.59
N ASP A 69 -5.37 12.82 -14.44
CA ASP A 69 -6.49 12.53 -13.55
C ASP A 69 -6.08 12.43 -12.07
N LEU A 70 -4.79 12.14 -11.82
CA LEU A 70 -4.24 12.01 -10.48
C LEU A 70 -3.81 13.38 -9.94
N TYR A 71 -4.03 13.68 -8.67
CA TYR A 71 -3.37 14.80 -7.99
C TYR A 71 -3.03 14.42 -6.55
N TYR A 72 -2.18 15.23 -5.90
CA TYR A 72 -1.78 15.00 -4.51
C TYR A 72 -2.23 16.18 -3.66
N ASP A 73 -2.78 15.92 -2.48
CA ASP A 73 -3.12 16.97 -1.54
C ASP A 73 -1.89 17.49 -0.78
N SER A 74 -2.11 18.44 0.15
CA SER A 74 -1.05 19.06 0.94
C SER A 74 -0.30 18.09 1.87
N GLN A 75 -0.87 16.92 2.14
CA GLN A 75 -0.25 15.84 2.93
C GLN A 75 0.38 14.76 2.04
N GLY A 76 0.29 14.91 0.72
CA GLY A 76 0.82 13.96 -0.25
C GLY A 76 -0.06 12.73 -0.47
N LYS A 77 -1.33 12.73 -0.04
CA LYS A 77 -2.29 11.66 -0.36
C LYS A 77 -2.73 11.79 -1.82
N PRO A 78 -2.71 10.70 -2.61
CA PRO A 78 -3.20 10.72 -3.98
C PRO A 78 -4.73 10.79 -4.03
N HIS A 79 -5.26 11.49 -5.03
CA HIS A 79 -6.70 11.65 -5.32
C HIS A 79 -6.94 11.61 -6.83
N LEU A 80 -8.10 11.11 -7.26
CA LEU A 80 -8.54 11.19 -8.65
C LEU A 80 -9.59 12.28 -8.83
N GLN A 81 -9.56 12.97 -9.97
CA GLN A 81 -10.45 14.10 -10.27
C GLN A 81 -11.95 13.74 -10.26
N ASP A 82 -12.29 12.51 -10.59
CA ASP A 82 -13.67 12.00 -10.62
C ASP A 82 -14.22 11.62 -9.23
N GLY A 83 -13.40 11.73 -8.18
CA GLY A 83 -13.75 11.36 -6.81
C GLY A 83 -13.55 9.88 -6.49
N THR A 84 -13.05 9.07 -7.42
CA THR A 84 -12.69 7.67 -7.14
C THR A 84 -11.57 7.63 -6.10
N ASN A 85 -11.77 6.83 -5.04
CA ASN A 85 -10.77 6.66 -4.00
C ASN A 85 -9.59 5.86 -4.54
N ILE A 86 -8.37 6.33 -4.28
CA ILE A 86 -7.14 5.68 -4.75
C ILE A 86 -6.12 5.55 -3.62
N SER A 87 -5.37 4.46 -3.60
CA SER A 87 -4.14 4.36 -2.83
C SER A 87 -3.05 3.66 -3.63
N ILE A 88 -1.81 4.07 -3.40
CA ILE A 88 -0.65 3.71 -4.20
C ILE A 88 0.44 3.15 -3.28
N THR A 89 1.16 2.13 -3.73
CA THR A 89 2.32 1.57 -3.03
C THR A 89 3.39 1.09 -4.01
N HIS A 90 4.62 1.00 -3.54
CA HIS A 90 5.73 0.38 -4.25
C HIS A 90 6.74 -0.16 -3.24
N SER A 91 7.30 -1.33 -3.53
CA SER A 91 8.39 -1.93 -2.77
C SER A 91 9.25 -2.77 -3.70
N PHE A 92 10.52 -2.40 -3.84
CA PHE A 92 11.49 -3.06 -4.72
C PHE A 92 10.95 -3.26 -6.15
N GLU A 93 10.74 -4.52 -6.54
CA GLU A 93 10.30 -4.90 -7.89
C GLU A 93 8.78 -4.88 -8.07
N PHE A 94 8.01 -4.43 -7.08
CA PHE A 94 6.55 -4.39 -7.16
C PHE A 94 5.99 -3.00 -6.93
N ALA A 95 4.97 -2.67 -7.71
CA ALA A 95 4.14 -1.48 -7.54
C ALA A 95 2.67 -1.90 -7.49
N GLY A 96 1.84 -1.14 -6.78
CA GLY A 96 0.43 -1.47 -6.61
C GLY A 96 -0.44 -0.23 -6.55
N VAL A 97 -1.66 -0.35 -7.08
CA VAL A 97 -2.72 0.65 -6.96
C VAL A 97 -4.02 -0.05 -6.57
N ILE A 98 -4.77 0.55 -5.66
CA ILE A 98 -6.15 0.16 -5.34
C ILE A 98 -7.08 1.33 -5.63
N PHE A 99 -8.24 1.01 -6.21
CA PHE A 99 -9.31 1.94 -6.59
C PHE A 99 -10.60 1.53 -5.90
N SER A 100 -11.42 2.50 -5.51
CA SER A 100 -12.74 2.25 -4.93
C SER A 100 -13.74 3.36 -5.24
N GLY A 101 -14.88 2.98 -5.82
CA GLY A 101 -15.95 3.91 -6.18
C GLY A 101 -16.81 4.39 -5.01
N LYS A 102 -16.68 3.80 -3.82
CA LYS A 102 -17.57 4.09 -2.68
C LYS A 102 -16.84 4.44 -1.39
N GLN A 103 -15.96 3.55 -0.93
CA GLN A 103 -15.31 3.67 0.37
C GLN A 103 -13.83 4.04 0.23
N GLU A 104 -13.27 4.72 1.23
CA GLU A 104 -11.84 4.99 1.25
C GLU A 104 -11.04 3.69 1.38
N VAL A 105 -9.93 3.63 0.65
CA VAL A 105 -9.08 2.44 0.56
C VAL A 105 -7.62 2.78 0.73
N GLY A 106 -6.88 1.84 1.30
CA GLY A 106 -5.43 1.90 1.47
C GLY A 106 -4.79 0.62 0.97
N ILE A 107 -3.61 0.70 0.35
CA ILE A 107 -2.83 -0.48 -0.05
C ILE A 107 -1.36 -0.28 0.34
N ASP A 108 -0.71 -1.36 0.77
CA ASP A 108 0.71 -1.39 0.99
C ASP A 108 1.33 -2.74 0.62
N ILE A 109 2.45 -2.72 -0.10
CA ILE A 109 3.25 -3.90 -0.45
C ILE A 109 4.57 -3.77 0.28
N GLU A 110 5.00 -4.81 0.99
CA GLU A 110 6.31 -4.84 1.65
C GLU A 110 6.98 -6.20 1.49
N LYS A 111 8.31 -6.18 1.26
CA LYS A 111 9.13 -7.38 1.17
C LYS A 111 9.36 -7.99 2.56
N GLN A 112 9.10 -9.28 2.70
CA GLN A 112 9.36 -10.03 3.94
C GLN A 112 10.86 -10.14 4.18
N ARG A 113 11.36 -9.46 5.23
CA ARG A 113 12.78 -9.37 5.56
C ARG A 113 12.98 -9.20 7.06
N ASP A 114 14.09 -9.69 7.57
CA ASP A 114 14.51 -9.60 8.99
C ASP A 114 14.52 -8.16 9.54
N LYS A 115 14.66 -7.17 8.66
CA LYS A 115 14.59 -5.75 9.04
C LYS A 115 13.29 -5.42 9.80
N ILE A 116 12.18 -6.12 9.52
CA ILE A 116 10.91 -5.91 10.21
C ILE A 116 11.03 -6.19 11.72
N LEU A 117 11.82 -7.19 12.12
CA LEU A 117 12.06 -7.53 13.53
C LEU A 117 12.66 -6.35 14.31
N ARG A 118 13.56 -5.62 13.66
CA ARG A 118 14.24 -4.46 14.25
C ARG A 118 13.31 -3.28 14.49
N ILE A 119 12.23 -3.17 13.72
CA ILE A 119 11.29 -2.04 13.83
C ILE A 119 9.95 -2.44 14.45
N ALA A 120 9.71 -3.72 14.72
CA ALA A 120 8.48 -4.25 15.29
C ALA A 120 7.99 -3.49 16.53
N HIS A 121 8.90 -3.19 17.46
CA HIS A 121 8.61 -2.42 18.67
C HIS A 121 8.03 -1.01 18.42
N LYS A 122 8.16 -0.45 17.21
CA LYS A 122 7.62 0.87 16.85
C LYS A 122 6.16 0.82 16.42
N PHE A 123 5.64 -0.37 16.11
CA PHE A 123 4.30 -0.51 15.55
C PHE A 123 3.49 -1.63 16.17
N THR A 124 4.06 -2.56 16.92
CA THR A 124 3.25 -3.60 17.58
C THR A 124 3.91 -4.14 18.86
N PRO A 125 3.14 -4.48 19.90
CA PRO A 125 3.67 -5.15 21.09
C PRO A 125 4.18 -6.56 20.76
N LEU A 126 5.47 -6.82 20.99
CA LEU A 126 6.11 -8.11 20.65
C LEU A 126 5.61 -9.29 21.50
N ASN A 127 5.02 -9.03 22.66
CA ASN A 127 4.44 -10.06 23.53
C ASN A 127 3.28 -10.81 22.87
N GLU A 128 2.59 -10.20 21.90
CA GLU A 128 1.46 -10.82 21.19
C GLU A 128 1.89 -11.96 20.25
N TYR A 129 3.18 -12.03 19.87
CA TYR A 129 3.67 -13.00 18.88
C TYR A 129 4.56 -14.10 19.47
N ARG A 130 4.66 -14.19 20.81
CA ARG A 130 5.54 -15.15 21.50
C ARG A 130 5.21 -16.63 21.22
N SER A 131 4.01 -16.91 20.72
CA SER A 131 3.58 -18.26 20.34
C SER A 131 4.15 -18.70 18.98
N LEU A 132 4.72 -17.80 18.17
CA LEU A 132 5.32 -18.15 16.90
C LEU A 132 6.68 -18.80 17.13
N ALA A 133 6.80 -20.07 16.71
CA ALA A 133 7.92 -20.93 17.03
C ALA A 133 9.14 -20.76 16.11
N ASN A 134 9.04 -20.01 15.01
CA ASN A 134 10.15 -19.77 14.08
C ASN A 134 10.19 -18.31 13.58
N ASP A 135 11.39 -17.86 13.22
CA ASP A 135 11.65 -16.47 12.81
C ASP A 135 10.96 -16.11 11.49
N GLU A 136 10.81 -17.06 10.57
CA GLU A 136 10.15 -16.83 9.27
C GLU A 136 8.66 -16.50 9.44
N ALA A 137 7.95 -17.28 10.27
CA ALA A 137 6.56 -17.04 10.64
C ALA A 137 6.40 -15.71 11.38
N LEU A 138 7.36 -15.35 12.23
CA LEU A 138 7.37 -14.07 12.93
C LEU A 138 7.56 -12.90 11.95
N ILE A 139 8.52 -13.00 11.03
CA ILE A 139 8.74 -12.01 9.97
C ILE A 139 7.47 -11.85 9.15
N ARG A 140 6.90 -12.96 8.67
CA ARG A 140 5.65 -13.00 7.90
C ARG A 140 4.52 -12.29 8.62
N LYS A 141 4.20 -12.70 9.85
CA LYS A 141 3.13 -12.10 10.67
C LYS A 141 3.36 -10.61 10.92
N LEU A 142 4.58 -10.20 11.23
CA LEU A 142 4.92 -8.79 11.46
C LEU A 142 4.81 -7.96 10.19
N THR A 143 5.20 -8.50 9.04
CA THR A 143 5.02 -7.82 7.74
C THR A 143 3.54 -7.69 7.37
N MET A 144 2.70 -8.69 7.67
CA MET A 144 1.23 -8.56 7.53
C MET A 144 0.68 -7.45 8.43
N VAL A 145 1.06 -7.43 9.71
CA VAL A 145 0.61 -6.36 10.63
C VAL A 145 1.11 -4.99 10.18
N TRP A 146 2.36 -4.90 9.72
CA TRP A 146 2.93 -3.67 9.18
C TRP A 146 2.14 -3.13 8.00
N THR A 147 1.92 -3.95 6.97
CA THR A 147 1.18 -3.56 5.76
C THR A 147 -0.28 -3.21 6.06
N ALA A 148 -0.92 -3.87 7.04
CA ALA A 148 -2.24 -3.46 7.54
C ALA A 148 -2.20 -2.05 8.16
N LYS A 149 -1.20 -1.75 8.98
CA LYS A 149 -1.08 -0.42 9.62
C LYS A 149 -0.73 0.67 8.62
N GLU A 150 0.18 0.41 7.68
CA GLU A 150 0.52 1.34 6.60
C GLU A 150 -0.69 1.62 5.69
N SER A 151 -1.45 0.59 5.30
CA SER A 151 -2.66 0.79 4.49
C SER A 151 -3.72 1.61 5.23
N ILE A 152 -3.95 1.37 6.53
CA ILE A 152 -4.82 2.21 7.36
C ILE A 152 -4.29 3.65 7.46
N TYR A 153 -2.98 3.82 7.69
CA TYR A 153 -2.37 5.14 7.77
C TYR A 153 -2.55 5.95 6.48
N LYS A 154 -2.46 5.32 5.31
CA LYS A 154 -2.72 5.96 4.01
C LYS A 154 -4.18 6.43 3.87
N VAL A 155 -5.14 5.70 4.45
CA VAL A 155 -6.53 6.18 4.50
C VAL A 155 -6.66 7.37 5.45
N MET A 156 -6.14 7.23 6.67
CA MET A 156 -6.22 8.27 7.71
C MET A 156 -5.54 9.57 7.30
N SER A 157 -4.40 9.49 6.59
CA SER A 157 -3.59 10.61 6.11
C SER A 157 -3.35 11.69 7.18
N GLN A 158 -3.09 11.24 8.40
CA GLN A 158 -3.03 12.09 9.59
C GLN A 158 -1.57 12.22 10.09
N PRO A 159 -0.93 13.38 9.94
CA PRO A 159 0.38 13.63 10.53
C PRO A 159 0.38 13.43 12.04
N GLY A 160 1.45 12.81 12.56
CA GLY A 160 1.62 12.53 14.00
C GLY A 160 0.92 11.26 14.49
N LEU A 161 0.22 10.52 13.63
CA LEU A 161 -0.44 9.28 13.99
C LEU A 161 0.59 8.16 14.26
N SER A 162 0.82 7.86 15.53
CA SER A 162 1.62 6.71 16.00
C SER A 162 0.99 5.36 15.66
N PHE A 163 1.74 4.48 14.99
CA PHE A 163 1.28 3.14 14.63
C PHE A 163 1.04 2.25 15.85
N LEU A 164 1.87 2.39 16.87
CA LEU A 164 1.77 1.60 18.10
C LEU A 164 0.58 2.04 18.95
N GLU A 165 0.40 3.34 19.13
CA GLU A 165 -0.60 3.88 20.07
C GLU A 165 -1.98 4.04 19.43
N HIS A 166 -2.04 4.42 18.15
CA HIS A 166 -3.27 4.86 17.51
C HIS A 166 -3.88 3.85 16.55
N ILE A 167 -3.14 2.84 16.07
CA ILE A 167 -3.69 1.80 15.18
C ILE A 167 -3.63 0.47 15.88
N ARG A 168 -4.77 -0.22 16.00
CA ARG A 168 -4.85 -1.59 16.50
C ARG A 168 -5.36 -2.51 15.40
N ILE A 169 -4.69 -3.65 15.23
CA ILE A 169 -5.13 -4.72 14.32
C ILE A 169 -5.59 -5.87 15.22
N ALA A 170 -6.81 -6.35 15.03
CA ALA A 170 -7.31 -7.52 15.74
C ALA A 170 -6.46 -8.74 15.38
N ASP A 171 -6.29 -9.69 16.29
CA ASP A 171 -5.55 -10.90 15.95
C ASP A 171 -6.27 -11.73 14.88
N PHE A 172 -5.50 -12.49 14.10
CA PHE A 172 -5.96 -13.23 12.93
C PHE A 172 -5.02 -14.41 12.65
N SER A 173 -5.54 -15.46 12.01
CA SER A 173 -4.68 -16.54 11.51
C SER A 173 -3.92 -16.08 10.27
N MET A 174 -2.65 -16.44 10.09
CA MET A 174 -1.96 -16.18 8.82
C MET A 174 -2.55 -16.98 7.65
N ASP A 175 -3.37 -18.00 7.93
CA ASP A 175 -4.05 -18.81 6.92
C ASP A 175 -5.45 -18.27 6.58
N ASP A 176 -5.97 -17.34 7.38
CA ASP A 176 -7.18 -16.57 7.08
C ASP A 176 -6.76 -15.11 6.84
N PRO A 177 -6.48 -14.72 5.59
CA PRO A 177 -5.83 -13.45 5.27
C PRO A 177 -6.79 -12.26 5.35
N GLN A 178 -7.62 -12.21 6.39
CA GLN A 178 -8.48 -11.09 6.74
C GLN A 178 -8.33 -10.76 8.24
N SER A 179 -8.40 -9.47 8.56
CA SER A 179 -8.51 -8.98 9.92
C SER A 179 -9.37 -7.71 9.95
N THR A 180 -9.54 -7.14 11.13
CA THR A 180 -10.15 -5.83 11.33
C THR A 180 -9.15 -4.91 12.01
N GLY A 181 -9.13 -3.65 11.60
CA GLY A 181 -8.31 -2.60 12.18
C GLY A 181 -9.16 -1.49 12.77
N LYS A 182 -8.60 -0.79 13.77
CA LYS A 182 -9.19 0.42 14.33
C LYS A 182 -8.11 1.49 14.46
N ALA A 183 -8.37 2.68 13.94
CA ALA A 183 -7.50 3.84 14.10
C ALA A 183 -8.19 4.91 14.95
N THR A 184 -7.52 5.40 15.99
CA THR A 184 -8.01 6.46 16.87
C THR A 184 -6.97 7.56 17.01
N PHE A 185 -7.31 8.78 16.59
CA PHE A 185 -6.46 9.96 16.74
C PHE A 185 -7.29 11.14 17.28
N GLY A 186 -6.97 11.59 18.50
CA GLY A 186 -7.82 12.54 19.22
C GLY A 186 -9.23 11.96 19.45
N ALA A 187 -10.27 12.71 19.07
CA ALA A 187 -11.66 12.26 19.15
C ALA A 187 -12.12 11.43 17.92
N ASN A 188 -11.32 11.37 16.85
CA ASN A 188 -11.67 10.65 15.63
C ASN A 188 -11.32 9.16 15.77
N THR A 189 -12.30 8.29 15.57
CA THR A 189 -12.13 6.83 15.60
C THR A 189 -12.76 6.22 14.37
N ARG A 190 -12.01 5.39 13.64
CA ARG A 190 -12.45 4.74 12.40
C ARG A 190 -12.16 3.24 12.43
N GLY A 191 -13.09 2.46 11.90
CA GLY A 191 -12.98 1.02 11.69
C GLY A 191 -12.55 0.70 10.26
N PHE A 192 -11.87 -0.43 10.10
CA PHE A 192 -11.37 -0.91 8.82
C PHE A 192 -11.47 -2.43 8.75
N THR A 193 -11.83 -2.94 7.59
CA THR A 193 -11.55 -4.33 7.20
C THR A 193 -10.19 -4.38 6.51
N THR A 194 -9.29 -5.24 6.97
CA THR A 194 -7.98 -5.44 6.34
C THR A 194 -7.88 -6.82 5.72
N ARG A 195 -7.20 -6.93 4.59
CA ARG A 195 -6.96 -8.18 3.89
C ARG A 195 -5.55 -8.26 3.35
N PHE A 196 -5.10 -9.47 3.12
CA PHE A 196 -3.72 -9.76 2.74
C PHE A 196 -3.65 -10.61 1.49
N LEU A 197 -2.59 -10.39 0.72
CA LEU A 197 -2.16 -11.25 -0.38
C LEU A 197 -0.64 -11.41 -0.26
N GLU A 198 -0.13 -12.62 -0.42
CA GLU A 198 1.31 -12.87 -0.43
C GLU A 198 1.76 -13.45 -1.76
N PHE A 199 2.91 -13.01 -2.24
CA PHE A 199 3.49 -13.45 -3.52
C PHE A 199 4.99 -13.19 -3.52
N GLU A 200 5.80 -14.12 -4.03
CA GLU A 200 7.24 -13.94 -4.27
C GLU A 200 8.05 -13.34 -3.08
N GLY A 201 7.67 -13.67 -1.84
CA GLY A 201 8.30 -13.13 -0.62
C GLY A 201 7.87 -11.71 -0.26
N TYR A 202 6.76 -11.23 -0.80
CA TYR A 202 6.10 -9.98 -0.47
C TYR A 202 4.76 -10.23 0.20
N THR A 203 4.36 -9.29 1.05
CA THR A 203 3.00 -9.18 1.55
C THR A 203 2.40 -7.89 1.03
N CYS A 204 1.19 -7.99 0.47
CA CYS A 204 0.34 -6.88 0.11
C CYS A 204 -0.84 -6.83 1.09
N GLY A 205 -0.85 -5.83 1.97
CA GLY A 205 -1.96 -5.54 2.86
C GLY A 205 -2.83 -4.42 2.29
N TYR A 206 -4.14 -4.53 2.35
CA TYR A 206 -5.05 -3.46 1.98
C TYR A 206 -6.18 -3.30 2.98
N ALA A 207 -6.55 -2.04 3.22
CA ALA A 207 -7.55 -1.62 4.18
C ALA A 207 -8.73 -0.97 3.46
N LEU A 208 -9.93 -1.37 3.86
CA LEU A 208 -11.20 -0.84 3.40
C LEU A 208 -11.85 -0.16 4.62
N ALA A 209 -12.09 1.14 4.53
CA ALA A 209 -12.80 1.84 5.61
C ALA A 209 -14.26 1.35 5.68
N ASP A 210 -14.74 1.18 6.91
CA ASP A 210 -16.13 0.77 7.20
C ASP A 210 -17.15 1.87 6.89
#